data_AF-A0A7X9RY05-F1
#
_entry.id   AF-A0A7X9RY05-F1
#
_cell.length_a   1.000
_cell.length_b   1.000
_cell.length_c   1.000
_cell.angle_alpha   90.00
_cell.angle_beta   90.00
_cell.angle_gamma   90.00
#
_symmetry.space_group_name_H-M   'P 1'
#
loop_
_entity.id
_entity.type
_entity.pdbx_description
1 polymer ?
#
loop_
_entity_poly.entity_id
_entity_poly.type
_entity_poly.pdbx_seq_one_letter_code
_entity_poly.pdbx_strand_id
1 'polypeptide(L)'
;MEERREEIFSRKVRAGKRTYFFDVKATRSNDYYLTITESKKRFKDDQPVFEKHKIFLYKEDFEKFVDALGECVDKVKNDLLPGEDYEYKESFDDGFKSEPLDNDLSY
;
A
#
# COMPACT_ATOMS: atom_id res chain seq x y z
N MET A 1 5.82 -23.51 -5.00
CA MET A 1 5.74 -22.61 -6.16
C MET A 1 4.25 -22.37 -6.45
N GLU A 2 3.58 -21.64 -5.56
CA GLU A 2 2.19 -21.25 -5.82
C GLU A 2 2.29 -19.84 -6.39
N GLU A 3 2.10 -19.73 -7.70
CA GLU A 3 2.33 -18.52 -8.48
C GLU A 3 1.75 -17.27 -7.81
N ARG A 4 2.44 -16.16 -8.01
CA ARG A 4 2.04 -14.74 -8.17
C ARG A 4 0.58 -14.41 -8.56
N ARG A 5 -0.40 -15.32 -8.43
CA ARG A 5 -1.78 -15.24 -8.90
C ARG A 5 -2.45 -13.96 -8.40
N GLU A 6 -2.73 -12.93 -9.18
CA GLU A 6 -2.14 -12.37 -10.39
C GLU A 6 -2.00 -10.91 -9.98
N GLU A 7 -0.83 -10.47 -9.51
CA GLU A 7 -0.61 -9.05 -9.18
C GLU A 7 -0.51 -8.28 -10.49
N ILE A 8 -1.63 -7.67 -10.91
CA ILE A 8 -1.82 -7.02 -12.21
C ILE A 8 -1.10 -5.67 -12.22
N PHE A 9 -1.14 -4.98 -11.09
CA PHE A 9 -0.54 -3.67 -10.90
C PHE A 9 -0.18 -3.51 -9.42
N SER A 10 0.93 -2.83 -9.15
CA SER A 10 1.29 -2.42 -7.79
C SER A 10 1.85 -1.00 -7.82
N ARG A 11 1.41 -0.18 -6.86
CA ARG A 11 1.99 1.14 -6.58
C ARG A 11 2.51 1.19 -5.16
N LYS A 12 3.79 1.52 -5.03
CA LYS A 12 4.46 1.71 -3.74
C LYS A 12 4.58 3.19 -3.42
N VAL A 13 4.24 3.58 -2.20
CA VAL A 13 4.37 4.95 -1.69
C VAL A 13 5.17 4.93 -0.39
N ARG A 14 6.35 5.58 -0.39
CA ARG A 14 7.18 5.74 0.82
C ARG A 14 6.76 7.01 1.56
N ALA A 15 6.56 6.90 2.87
CA ALA A 15 6.18 8.01 3.75
C ALA A 15 6.92 7.89 5.08
N GLY A 16 8.18 8.33 5.11
CA GLY A 16 9.04 8.25 6.29
C GLY A 16 9.23 6.80 6.78
N LYS A 17 8.74 6.47 7.99
CA LYS A 17 8.82 5.11 8.57
C LYS A 17 7.74 4.16 8.05
N ARG A 18 6.82 4.63 7.21
CA ARG A 18 5.71 3.85 6.64
C ARG A 18 5.94 3.66 5.14
N THR A 19 5.55 2.50 4.63
CA THR A 19 5.46 2.23 3.19
C THR A 19 4.08 1.68 2.91
N TYR A 20 3.37 2.30 1.97
CA TYR A 20 2.08 1.85 1.49
C TYR A 20 2.25 1.10 0.17
N PHE A 21 1.52 0.00 0.02
CA PHE A 21 1.43 -0.79 -1.20
C PHE A 21 -0.02 -0.83 -1.64
N PHE A 22 -0.29 -0.46 -2.87
CA PHE A 22 -1.60 -0.49 -3.49
C PHE A 22 -1.54 -1.49 -4.65
N ASP A 23 -2.04 -2.69 -4.41
CA ASP A 23 -1.93 -3.80 -5.35
C ASP A 23 -3.30 -4.11 -5.97
N VAL A 24 -3.37 -4.23 -7.29
CA VAL A 24 -4.54 -4.74 -8.04
C VAL A 24 -4.32 -6.23 -8.29
N LYS A 25 -5.29 -7.05 -7.91
CA LYS A 25 -5.22 -8.51 -8.02
C LYS A 25 -6.47 -9.08 -8.66
N ALA A 26 -6.33 -10.21 -9.34
CA ALA A 26 -7.47 -11.01 -9.80
C ALA A 26 -7.73 -12.22 -8.89
N THR A 27 -9.00 -12.56 -8.73
CA THR A 27 -9.44 -13.84 -8.15
C THR A 27 -9.35 -14.96 -9.20
N ARG A 28 -9.58 -16.21 -8.78
CA ARG A 28 -9.67 -17.35 -9.71
C ARG A 28 -10.84 -17.24 -10.70
N SER A 29 -11.86 -16.44 -10.39
CA SER A 29 -13.00 -16.14 -11.27
C SER A 29 -12.75 -14.94 -12.19
N ASN A 30 -11.52 -14.40 -12.21
CA ASN A 30 -11.13 -13.23 -12.98
C ASN A 30 -11.85 -11.93 -12.54
N ASP A 31 -12.26 -11.86 -11.28
CA ASP A 31 -12.76 -10.63 -10.65
C ASP A 31 -11.59 -9.84 -10.04
N TYR A 32 -11.64 -8.51 -10.12
CA TYR A 32 -10.58 -7.65 -9.62
C TYR A 32 -10.86 -7.14 -8.20
N TYR A 33 -9.82 -7.09 -7.38
CA TYR A 33 -9.85 -6.51 -6.04
C TYR A 33 -8.55 -5.77 -5.76
N LEU A 34 -8.60 -4.85 -4.79
CA LEU A 34 -7.45 -4.09 -4.31
C LEU A 34 -6.96 -4.66 -2.98
N THR A 35 -5.64 -4.71 -2.81
CA THR A 35 -5.00 -4.87 -1.51
C THR A 35 -4.27 -3.58 -1.17
N ILE A 36 -4.61 -2.97 -0.03
CA ILE A 36 -3.89 -1.82 0.50
C ILE A 36 -3.11 -2.30 1.72
N THR A 37 -1.78 -2.27 1.64
CA THR A 37 -0.92 -2.68 2.74
C THR A 37 -0.13 -1.51 3.26
N GLU A 38 -0.25 -1.21 4.55
CA GLU A 38 0.69 -0.36 5.27
C GLU A 38 1.75 -1.24 5.93
N SER A 39 3.03 -0.95 5.68
CA SER A 39 4.18 -1.51 6.40
C SER A 39 4.87 -0.42 7.20
N LYS A 40 4.82 -0.52 8.54
CA LYS A 40 5.43 0.44 9.46
C LYS A 40 6.69 -0.15 10.07
N LYS A 41 7.82 0.51 9.85
CA LYS A 41 9.09 0.16 10.50
C LYS A 41 9.06 0.57 11.98
N ARG A 42 9.29 -0.42 12.85
CA ARG A 42 9.48 -0.31 14.31
C ARG A 42 10.89 -0.78 14.65
N PHE A 43 11.34 -0.44 15.86
CA PHE A 43 12.56 -1.00 16.44
C PHE A 43 12.16 -1.74 17.71
N LYS A 44 12.64 -2.97 17.85
CA LYS A 44 12.48 -3.78 19.06
C LYS A 44 13.85 -4.39 19.33
N ASP A 45 14.39 -4.13 20.53
CA ASP A 45 15.72 -4.59 20.94
C ASP A 45 16.81 -4.22 19.91
N ASP A 46 16.79 -2.96 19.46
CA ASP A 46 17.63 -2.40 18.39
C ASP A 46 17.54 -3.07 17.00
N GLN A 47 16.65 -4.06 16.84
CA GLN A 47 16.38 -4.71 15.56
C GLN A 47 15.16 -4.08 14.86
N PRO A 48 15.23 -3.86 13.53
CA PRO A 48 14.09 -3.35 12.77
C PRO A 48 13.02 -4.43 12.60
N VAL A 49 11.80 -4.16 13.07
CA VAL A 49 10.62 -5.02 12.90
C VAL A 49 9.59 -4.28 12.07
N PHE A 50 8.86 -4.98 11.19
CA PHE A 50 7.84 -4.37 10.33
C PHE A 50 6.44 -4.82 10.76
N GLU A 51 5.63 -3.85 11.16
CA GLU A 51 4.21 -4.04 11.48
C GLU A 51 3.41 -3.84 10.19
N LYS A 52 2.62 -4.84 9.78
CA LYS A 52 1.83 -4.79 8.54
C LYS A 52 0.34 -4.74 8.83
N HIS A 53 -0.35 -3.74 8.28
CA HIS A 53 -1.80 -3.66 8.24
C HIS A 53 -2.25 -3.84 6.80
N LYS A 54 -3.21 -4.74 6.56
CA LYS A 54 -3.67 -5.09 5.22
C LYS A 54 -5.18 -4.98 5.14
N ILE A 55 -5.65 -4.29 4.11
CA ILE A 55 -7.05 -4.14 3.76
C ILE A 55 -7.27 -4.82 2.40
N PHE A 56 -8.33 -5.61 2.30
CA PHE A 56 -8.86 -6.12 1.04
C PHE A 56 -10.09 -5.31 0.69
N LEU A 57 -10.14 -4.78 -0.53
CA LEU A 57 -11.26 -4.00 -1.03
C LEU A 57 -11.73 -4.64 -2.33
N TYR A 58 -13.01 -5.02 -2.38
CA TYR A 58 -13.61 -5.68 -3.55
C TYR A 58 -14.33 -4.65 -4.43
N LYS A 59 -14.50 -4.99 -5.72
CA LYS A 59 -15.00 -4.10 -6.76
C LYS A 59 -16.31 -3.40 -6.39
N GLU A 60 -17.23 -4.11 -5.76
CA GLU A 60 -18.55 -3.63 -5.34
C GLU A 60 -18.50 -2.47 -4.34
N ASP A 61 -17.37 -2.31 -3.64
CA ASP A 61 -17.17 -1.29 -2.60
C ASP A 61 -16.25 -0.14 -3.05
N PHE A 62 -15.70 -0.19 -4.27
CA PHE A 62 -14.70 0.78 -4.74
C PHE A 62 -15.19 2.23 -4.66
N GLU A 63 -16.35 2.52 -5.23
CA GLU A 63 -16.90 3.88 -5.29
C GLU A 63 -17.14 4.42 -3.87
N LYS A 64 -17.87 3.65 -3.04
CA LYS A 64 -18.16 4.03 -1.64
C LYS A 64 -16.91 4.27 -0.83
N PHE A 65 -15.88 3.45 -1.01
CA PHE A 65 -14.63 3.58 -0.27
C PHE A 65 -13.83 4.80 -0.72
N VAL A 66 -13.71 5.03 -2.04
CA VAL A 66 -12.98 6.18 -2.60
C VAL A 66 -13.65 7.49 -2.23
N ASP A 67 -14.98 7.55 -2.31
CA ASP A 67 -15.77 8.73 -1.93
C ASP A 67 -15.58 9.06 -0.44
N ALA A 68 -15.77 8.09 0.44
CA ALA A 68 -15.59 8.29 1.88
C ALA A 68 -14.14 8.68 2.25
N LEU A 69 -13.15 8.09 1.57
CA LEU A 69 -11.75 8.45 1.76
C LEU A 69 -11.48 9.88 1.30
N GLY A 70 -11.99 10.27 0.12
CA GLY A 70 -11.88 11.60 -0.44
C GLY A 70 -12.51 12.66 0.47
N GLU A 71 -13.76 12.44 0.89
CA GLU A 71 -14.47 13.33 1.82
C GLU A 71 -13.70 13.54 3.13
N CYS A 72 -13.16 12.47 3.71
CA CYS A 72 -12.35 12.58 4.93
C CYS A 72 -11.05 13.37 4.69
N VAL A 73 -10.38 13.16 3.56
CA VAL A 73 -9.17 13.90 3.20
C VAL A 73 -9.48 15.38 2.99
N ASP A 74 -10.54 15.69 2.25
CA ASP A 74 -10.95 17.07 1.96
C ASP A 74 -11.38 17.79 3.23
N LYS A 75 -12.09 17.11 4.13
CA LYS A 75 -12.43 17.66 5.45
C LYS A 75 -11.19 18.07 6.24
N VAL A 76 -10.15 17.24 6.22
CA VAL A 76 -8.87 17.56 6.89
C VAL A 76 -8.21 18.77 6.24
N LYS A 77 -8.05 18.76 4.92
CA LYS A 77 -7.33 19.80 4.18
C LYS A 77 -8.01 21.17 4.24
N ASN A 78 -9.33 21.21 4.10
CA ASN A 78 -10.06 22.47 3.96
C ASN A 78 -10.47 23.05 5.32
N ASP A 79 -10.87 22.19 6.27
CA ASP A 79 -11.50 22.67 7.49
C ASP A 79 -10.61 22.55 8.73
N LEU A 80 -9.76 21.52 8.81
CA LEU A 80 -8.96 21.26 10.02
C LEU A 80 -7.54 21.80 9.93
N LEU A 81 -6.94 21.78 8.74
CA LEU A 81 -5.56 22.22 8.50
C LEU A 81 -5.47 23.11 7.25
N PRO A 82 -6.22 24.23 7.21
CA PRO A 82 -6.18 25.13 6.06
C PRO A 82 -4.79 25.76 5.91
N GLY A 83 -4.21 25.65 4.70
CA GLY A 83 -2.93 26.27 4.35
C GLY A 83 -1.68 25.45 4.67
N GLU A 84 -1.82 24.18 5.07
CA GLU A 84 -0.67 23.26 5.06
C GLU A 84 -0.36 22.77 3.64
N ASP A 85 0.91 22.89 3.26
CA ASP A 85 1.40 22.41 1.96
C ASP A 85 1.67 20.90 2.02
N TYR A 86 0.70 20.12 1.56
CA TYR A 86 0.84 18.67 1.35
C TYR A 86 1.62 18.38 0.06
N GLU A 87 2.84 18.90 -0.07
CA GLU A 87 3.68 18.67 -1.24
C GLU A 87 3.95 17.18 -1.44
N TYR A 88 3.46 16.64 -2.56
CA TYR A 88 3.80 15.30 -3.02
C TYR A 88 5.24 15.31 -3.55
N LYS A 89 6.20 14.95 -2.69
CA LYS A 89 7.58 14.70 -3.13
C LYS A 89 7.64 13.32 -3.77
N GLU A 90 7.63 13.28 -5.10
CA GLU A 90 7.97 12.06 -5.85
C GLU A 90 9.41 11.65 -5.54
N SER A 91 9.61 10.84 -4.50
CA SER A 91 10.73 9.92 -4.52
C SER A 91 10.35 8.80 -5.50
N PHE A 92 10.60 9.04 -6.80
CA PHE A 92 10.66 7.96 -7.80
C PHE A 92 11.78 7.01 -7.37
N ASP A 93 11.41 6.02 -6.56
CA ASP A 93 12.16 4.79 -6.44
C ASP A 93 11.68 3.92 -7.59
N ASP A 94 12.30 4.10 -8.76
CA ASP A 94 12.22 3.14 -9.87
C ASP A 94 12.93 1.85 -9.41
N GLY A 95 12.27 1.15 -8.50
CA GLY A 95 12.65 -0.14 -7.97
C GLY A 95 11.87 -1.22 -8.70
N PHE A 96 11.70 -1.10 -10.02
CA PHE A 96 11.29 -2.23 -10.86
C PHE A 96 12.46 -3.21 -10.93
N LYS A 97 12.70 -3.92 -9.82
CA LYS A 97 13.58 -5.07 -9.76
C LYS A 97 12.70 -6.29 -9.57
N SER A 98 12.43 -6.98 -10.67
CA SER A 98 12.24 -8.42 -10.64
C SER A 98 13.57 -9.08 -10.28
N GLU A 99 14.04 -8.92 -9.05
CA GLU A 99 15.15 -9.73 -8.54
C GLU A 99 14.56 -10.98 -7.88
N PRO A 100 15.00 -12.19 -8.29
CA PRO A 100 14.62 -13.41 -7.61
C PRO A 100 15.20 -13.35 -6.20
N LEU A 101 14.33 -13.35 -5.20
CA LEU A 101 14.76 -13.48 -3.82
C LEU A 101 15.28 -14.90 -3.62
N ASP A 102 16.61 -15.03 -3.55
CA ASP A 102 17.25 -16.22 -3.02
C ASP A 102 16.77 -16.42 -1.59
N ASN A 103 15.96 -17.47 -1.45
CA ASN A 103 15.34 -17.88 -0.21
C ASN A 103 16.31 -18.78 0.56
N ASP A 104 17.24 -18.16 1.28
CA ASP A 104 17.86 -18.80 2.45
C ASP A 104 17.33 -18.09 3.68
N LEU A 105 16.38 -18.74 4.36
CA LEU A 105 16.25 -18.80 5.81
C LEU A 105 15.12 -19.79 6.10
N SER A 106 15.56 -21.03 6.33
CA SER A 106 14.79 -22.09 6.96
C SER A 106 14.43 -21.72 8.40
N TYR A 107 13.17 -21.97 8.77
CA TYR A 107 12.75 -22.50 10.06
C TYR A 107 11.40 -23.20 9.88
#